data_AF-A0A2T3W7W7-F1
#
_entry.id   AF-A0A2T3W7W7-F1
#
_cell.length_a   1.000
_cell.length_b   1.000
_cell.length_c   1.000
_cell.angle_alpha   90.00
_cell.angle_beta   90.00
_cell.angle_gamma   90.00
#
_symmetry.space_group_name_H-M   'P 1'
#
loop_
_entity.id
_entity.type
_entity.pdbx_description
1 polymer ?
#
loop_
_entity_poly.entity_id
_entity_poly.type
_entity_poly.pdbx_seq_one_letter_code
_entity_poly.pdbx_strand_id
1 'polypeptide(L)' 'MQELSCTWVPGTFDVVRLKFAGRTVEMTSTRLARLFGKQALHDLYLKGSAKLKADPQQVALLS' A
#
# COMPACT_ATOMS: atom_id res chain seq x y z
N MET A 1 13.01 2.81 8.74
CA MET A 1 12.29 2.27 7.58
C MET A 1 11.29 1.25 8.10
N GLN A 2 9.99 1.47 7.91
CA GLN A 2 8.92 0.58 8.38
C GLN A 2 8.45 -0.32 7.25
N GLU A 3 8.19 -1.59 7.54
CA GLU A 3 7.57 -2.51 6.60
C GLU A 3 6.04 -2.40 6.67
N LEU A 4 5.40 -2.29 5.50
CA LEU A 4 3.96 -2.29 5.34
C LEU A 4 3.56 -3.51 4.53
N SER A 5 2.46 -4.13 4.93
CA SER A 5 1.77 -5.11 4.10
C SER A 5 0.64 -4.43 3.35
N CYS A 6 0.58 -4.65 2.04
CA CYS A 6 -0.44 -4.11 1.15
C CYS A 6 -1.24 -5.25 0.54
N THR A 7 -2.56 -5.15 0.54
CA THR A 7 -3.47 -6.11 -0.09
C THR A 7 -4.63 -5.39 -0.77
N TRP A 8 -5.32 -6.04 -1.70
CA TRP A 8 -6.58 -5.52 -2.22
C TRP A 8 -7.67 -5.49 -1.15
N VAL A 9 -8.58 -4.51 -1.24
CA VAL A 9 -9.84 -4.54 -0.51
C VAL A 9 -10.84 -5.38 -1.31
N PRO A 10 -11.40 -6.47 -0.74
CA PRO A 10 -12.38 -7.29 -1.44
C PRO A 10 -13.57 -6.49 -1.95
N GLY A 11 -14.06 -6.82 -3.15
CA GLY A 11 -15.19 -6.12 -3.77
C GLY A 11 -14.83 -4.78 -4.42
N THR A 12 -13.55 -4.41 -4.46
CA THR A 12 -13.07 -3.21 -5.15
C THR A 12 -12.03 -3.60 -6.21
N PHE A 13 -11.91 -2.76 -7.24
CA PHE A 13 -10.92 -2.95 -8.31
C PHE A 13 -9.72 -1.99 -8.18
N ASP A 14 -9.86 -0.94 -7.37
CA ASP A 14 -8.90 0.14 -7.27
C ASP A 14 -8.54 0.50 -5.83
N VAL A 15 -9.10 -0.15 -4.80
CA VAL A 15 -8.77 0.15 -3.40
C VAL A 15 -7.83 -0.90 -2.82
N VAL A 16 -6.77 -0.41 -2.19
CA VAL A 16 -5.77 -1.21 -1.48
C VAL A 16 -5.79 -0.86 0.00
N ARG A 17 -5.46 -1.84 0.82
CA ARG A 17 -5.33 -1.75 2.26
C ARG A 17 -3.87 -1.92 2.65
N LEU A 18 -3.32 -0.93 3.35
CA LEU A 18 -2.01 -0.96 3.98
C LEU A 18 -2.17 -1.26 5.46
N LYS A 19 -1.40 -2.22 5.98
CA LYS A 19 -1.28 -2.49 7.42
C LYS A 19 0.15 -2.27 7.87
N PHE A 20 0.32 -1.45 8.91
CA PHE A 20 1.61 -1.11 9.51
C PHE A 20 1.42 -0.64 10.95
N ALA A 21 2.34 -0.99 11.86
CA ALA A 21 2.34 -0.50 13.24
C ALA A 21 0.97 -0.53 13.96
N GLY A 22 0.17 -1.58 13.75
CA GLY A 22 -1.18 -1.73 14.32
C GLY A 22 -2.27 -0.86 13.68
N ARG A 23 -1.93 -0.04 12.68
CA ARG A 23 -2.84 0.80 11.91
C ARG A 23 -3.19 0.15 10.58
N THR A 24 -4.38 0.47 10.09
CA THR A 24 -4.84 0.10 8.75
C THR A 24 -5.28 1.36 8.03
N VAL A 25 -4.80 1.54 6.80
CA VAL A 25 -5.17 2.66 5.94
C VAL A 25 -5.62 2.10 4.60
N GLU A 26 -6.73 2.61 4.08
CA GLU A 26 -7.22 2.27 2.75
C GLU A 26 -6.99 3.46 1.82
N MET A 27 -6.59 3.18 0.59
CA MET A 27 -6.39 4.21 -0.44
C MET A 27 -6.55 3.63 -1.82
N THR A 28 -6.63 4.49 -2.82
CA THR A 28 -6.61 4.03 -4.21
C THR A 28 -5.24 3.49 -4.61
N SER A 29 -5.24 2.50 -5.49
CA SER A 29 -4.07 1.91 -6.14
C SER A 29 -3.24 2.96 -6.89
N THR A 30 -3.90 4.01 -7.39
CA THR A 30 -3.25 5.17 -8.00
C THR A 30 -2.48 6.00 -6.97
N ARG A 31 -3.06 6.27 -5.79
CA ARG A 31 -2.36 6.97 -4.69
C ARG A 31 -1.18 6.13 -4.18
N LEU A 32 -1.36 4.81 -4.06
CA LEU A 32 -0.29 3.88 -3.71
C LEU A 32 0.88 4.00 -4.69
N ALA A 33 0.62 3.93 -6.00
CA ALA A 33 1.65 4.00 -7.02
C ALA A 33 2.40 5.34 -7.04
N ARG A 34 1.74 6.45 -6.64
CA ARG A 34 2.39 7.75 -6.49
C ARG A 34 3.34 7.80 -5.28
N LEU A 35 2.97 7.16 -4.17
CA LEU A 35 3.75 7.19 -2.93
C LEU A 35 4.90 6.16 -2.92
N PHE A 36 4.67 4.97 -3.49
CA PHE A 36 5.57 3.81 -3.40
C PHE A 36 6.09 3.33 -4.76
N GLY A 37 5.72 4.00 -5.85
CA GLY A 37 6.08 3.62 -7.20
C GLY A 37 5.23 2.49 -7.77
N LYS A 38 5.42 2.20 -9.06
CA LYS A 38 4.61 1.21 -9.80
C LYS A 38 4.93 -0.25 -9.43
N GLN A 39 6.09 -0.52 -8.82
CA GLN A 39 6.49 -1.88 -8.43
C GLN A 39 5.52 -2.48 -7.42
N ALA A 40 5.09 -1.68 -6.44
CA ALA A 40 4.08 -2.05 -5.45
C ALA A 40 2.78 -2.54 -6.09
N LEU A 41 2.33 -1.79 -7.11
CA LEU A 41 1.11 -2.09 -7.85
C LEU A 41 1.28 -3.35 -8.71
N HIS A 42 2.45 -3.53 -9.33
CA HIS A 42 2.76 -4.72 -10.11
C HIS A 42 2.73 -5.99 -9.25
N ASP A 43 3.37 -5.96 -8.07
CA ASP A 43 3.34 -7.08 -7.13
C ASP A 43 1.90 -7.37 -6.64
N LEU A 44 1.09 -6.35 -6.39
CA LEU A 44 -0.32 -6.50 -6.06
C LEU A 44 -1.13 -7.19 -7.16
N TYR A 45 -0.93 -6.82 -8.42
CA TYR A 45 -1.63 -7.47 -9.53
C TYR A 45 -1.19 -8.92 -9.75
N LEU A 46 0.09 -9.22 -9.52
CA LEU A 46 0.62 -10.57 -9.71
C LEU A 46 0.33 -11.52 -8.54
N LYS A 47 0.43 -11.03 -7.31
CA LYS A 47 0.44 -11.87 -6.09
C LYS A 47 -0.74 -11.60 -5.16
N GLY A 48 -1.60 -10.64 -5.49
CA GLY A 48 -2.68 -10.16 -4.62
C GLY A 48 -2.21 -9.39 -3.38
N SER A 49 -0.89 -9.26 -3.19
CA SER A 49 -0.26 -8.61 -2.04
C SER A 49 1.12 -8.05 -2.39
N ALA A 50 1.54 -7.01 -1.66
CA ALA A 50 2.87 -6.44 -1.76
C ALA A 50 3.43 -6.09 -0.38
N LYS A 51 4.75 -6.22 -0.22
CA LYS A 51 5.48 -5.70 0.95
C LYS A 51 6.19 -4.42 0.56
N LEU A 52 5.93 -3.36 1.30
CA LEU A 52 6.48 -2.03 1.02
C LEU A 52 7.39 -1.61 2.16
N LYS A 53 8.41 -0.84 1.82
CA LYS A 53 9.25 -0.16 2.79
C LYS A 53 8.91 1.33 2.73
N ALA A 54 8.44 1.89 3.84
CA ALA A 54 8.24 3.33 3.96
C ALA A 54 9.32 3.96 4.84
N ASP A 55 9.74 5.15 4.44
CA ASP A 55 10.41 6.08 5.34
C ASP A 55 9.38 6.83 6.24
N PRO A 56 9.83 7.53 7.29
CA PRO A 56 8.93 8.28 8.18
C PRO A 56 8.11 9.38 7.47
N GLN A 57 8.61 9.97 6.38
CA GLN A 57 7.90 11.00 5.62
C GLN A 57 6.75 10.38 4.84
N GLN A 58 6.97 9.25 4.19
CA GLN A 58 5.95 8.47 3.51
C GLN A 58 4.88 8.01 4.50
N VAL A 59 5.25 7.58 5.71
CA VAL A 59 4.29 7.22 6.76
C VAL A 59 3.45 8.43 7.21
N ALA A 60 4.04 9.62 7.28
CA ALA A 60 3.30 10.85 7.60
C ALA A 60 2.30 11.25 6.49
N LEU A 61 2.51 10.80 5.25
CA LEU A 61 1.56 11.00 4.14
C LEU A 61 0.40 9.97 4.14
N LEU A 62 0.44 8.98 5.06
CA LEU A 62 -0.59 7.96 5.25
C LEU A 62 -1.62 8.33 6.33
N SER A 63 -1.41 9.41 7.11
CA SER A 63 -2.36 9.93 8.09
C SER A 63 -3.40 10.85 7.48
#